data_AF-A0A3D0EJX1-F1
#
_entry.id   AF-A0A3D0EJX1-F1
#
_cell.length_a   1.000
_cell.length_b   1.000
_cell.length_c   1.000
_cell.angle_alpha   90.00
_cell.angle_beta   90.00
_cell.angle_gamma   90.00
#
_symmetry.space_group_name_H-M   'P 1'
#
loop_
_entity.id
_entity.type
_entity.pdbx_description
1 polymer ?
#
loop_
_entity_poly.entity_id
_entity_poly.type
_entity_poly.pdbx_seq_one_letter_code
_entity_poly.pdbx_strand_id
1 'polypeptide(L)'
;MEMDDLLIKKRLINAGFTTKEINFIAYWAEKEQLTIIEIIKDLRARFIGGIFIRLLVTTFCAWCFFKGDYNMVVIGIPLIFSFIMAEVFFPLNLGSKAFSKYKYIKQ
;
A
#
# COMPACT_ATOMS: atom_id res chain seq x y z
N MET A 1 15.66 -16.87 -16.42
CA MET A 1 14.65 -16.09 -15.68
C MET A 1 14.66 -16.41 -14.17
N GLU A 2 14.97 -17.64 -13.74
CA GLU A 2 15.01 -17.99 -12.30
C GLU A 2 16.11 -17.29 -11.45
N MET A 3 17.26 -16.96 -12.03
CA MET A 3 18.40 -16.39 -11.28
C MET A 3 18.13 -14.96 -10.79
N ASP A 4 17.44 -14.15 -11.61
CA ASP A 4 17.06 -12.77 -11.24
C ASP A 4 15.99 -12.75 -10.15
N ASP A 5 15.02 -13.65 -10.22
CA ASP A 5 13.97 -13.77 -9.22
C ASP A 5 14.51 -14.19 -7.85
N LEU A 6 15.51 -15.08 -7.80
CA LEU A 6 16.21 -15.43 -6.57
C LEU A 6 16.98 -14.25 -5.97
N LEU A 7 17.61 -13.43 -6.81
CA LEU A 7 18.30 -12.21 -6.39
C LEU A 7 17.32 -11.18 -5.83
N ILE A 8 16.19 -10.96 -6.50
CA ILE A 8 15.14 -10.02 -6.05
C ILE A 8 14.52 -10.52 -4.73
N LYS A 9 14.25 -11.83 -4.60
CA LYS A 9 13.76 -12.41 -3.33
C LYS A 9 14.74 -12.20 -2.18
N LYS A 10 16.05 -12.38 -2.40
CA LYS A 10 17.06 -12.06 -1.38
C LYS A 10 17.06 -10.58 -0.99
N ARG A 11 16.93 -9.68 -1.98
CA ARG A 11 16.82 -8.23 -1.72
C ARG A 11 15.57 -7.88 -0.91
N LEU A 12 14.44 -8.55 -1.18
CA LEU A 12 13.21 -8.39 -0.41
C LEU A 12 13.37 -8.84 1.04
N ILE A 13 14.01 -9.98 1.29
CA ILE A 13 14.32 -10.45 2.65
C ILE A 13 15.20 -9.41 3.37
N ASN A 14 16.27 -8.94 2.72
CA ASN A 14 17.16 -7.92 3.27
C ASN A 14 16.47 -6.58 3.52
N ALA A 15 15.44 -6.26 2.73
CA ALA A 15 14.60 -5.08 2.92
C ALA A 15 13.59 -5.22 4.07
N GLY A 16 13.49 -6.40 4.71
CA GLY A 16 12.60 -6.67 5.84
C GLY A 16 11.22 -7.22 5.45
N PHE A 17 11.08 -7.74 4.22
CA PHE A 17 9.89 -8.49 3.84
C PHE A 17 9.94 -9.89 4.45
N THR A 18 8.81 -10.31 5.00
CA THR A 18 8.60 -11.66 5.51
C THR A 18 8.41 -12.64 4.36
N THR A 19 8.65 -13.93 4.62
CA THR A 19 8.44 -15.00 3.63
C THR A 19 6.99 -15.02 3.12
N LYS A 20 6.01 -14.71 3.96
CA LYS A 20 4.58 -14.62 3.55
C LYS A 20 4.35 -13.48 2.55
N GLU A 21 4.92 -12.31 2.80
CA GLU A 21 4.82 -11.15 1.92
C GLU A 21 5.51 -11.43 0.57
N ILE A 22 6.66 -12.09 0.59
CA ILE A 22 7.40 -12.47 -0.63
C ILE A 22 6.62 -13.49 -1.45
N ASN A 23 6.04 -14.51 -0.80
CA ASN A 23 5.22 -15.50 -1.48
C ASN A 23 3.95 -14.88 -2.07
N PHE A 24 3.35 -13.90 -1.38
CA PHE A 24 2.22 -13.13 -1.92
C PHE A 24 2.63 -12.37 -3.18
N ILE A 25 3.75 -11.65 -3.15
CA ILE A 25 4.26 -10.90 -4.31
C ILE A 25 4.57 -11.85 -5.48
N ALA A 26 5.23 -12.98 -5.21
CA ALA A 26 5.57 -13.98 -6.22
C ALA A 26 4.32 -14.61 -6.84
N TYR A 27 3.30 -14.93 -6.03
CA TYR A 27 2.03 -15.46 -6.50
C TYR A 27 1.33 -14.48 -7.46
N TRP A 28 1.29 -13.19 -7.12
CA TRP A 28 0.70 -12.17 -7.99
C TRP A 28 1.52 -11.90 -9.24
N ALA A 29 2.85 -11.95 -9.15
CA ALA A 29 3.74 -11.86 -10.31
C ALA A 29 3.45 -12.98 -11.32
N GLU A 30 3.34 -14.23 -10.84
CA GLU A 30 3.00 -15.38 -11.67
C GLU A 30 1.58 -15.28 -12.25
N LYS A 31 0.60 -14.91 -11.42
CA LYS A 31 -0.81 -14.80 -11.81
C LYS A 31 -1.05 -13.73 -12.88
N GLU A 32 -0.36 -12.59 -12.78
CA GLU A 32 -0.51 -11.47 -13.72
C GLU A 32 0.52 -11.53 -14.86
N GLN A 33 1.40 -12.54 -14.89
CA GLN A 33 2.53 -12.65 -15.82
C GLN A 33 3.43 -11.40 -15.81
N LEU A 34 3.60 -10.80 -14.62
CA LEU A 34 4.43 -9.63 -14.38
C LEU A 34 5.69 -10.01 -13.61
N THR A 35 6.70 -9.15 -13.67
CA THR A 35 7.88 -9.31 -12.83
C THR A 35 7.59 -8.95 -11.37
N ILE A 36 8.35 -9.52 -10.43
CA ILE A 36 8.27 -9.18 -9.00
C ILE A 36 8.41 -7.65 -8.78
N ILE A 37 9.30 -7.00 -9.56
CA ILE A 37 9.53 -5.54 -9.48
C ILE A 37 8.29 -4.74 -9.92
N GLU A 38 7.56 -5.20 -10.92
CA GLU A 38 6.33 -4.56 -11.38
C GLU A 38 5.23 -4.65 -10.33
N ILE A 39 5.06 -5.80 -9.69
CA ILE A 39 4.11 -5.95 -8.57
C ILE A 39 4.48 -5.01 -7.41
N ILE A 40 5.77 -4.85 -7.10
CA ILE A 40 6.23 -3.90 -6.07
C ILE A 40 5.95 -2.44 -6.49
N LYS A 41 6.12 -2.11 -7.77
CA LYS A 41 5.82 -0.79 -8.30
C LYS A 41 4.32 -0.49 -8.22
N ASP A 42 3.47 -1.47 -8.52
CA ASP A 42 2.02 -1.35 -8.41
C ASP A 42 1.57 -1.22 -6.94
N LEU A 43 2.11 -2.04 -6.04
CA LEU A 43 1.92 -1.90 -4.58
C LEU A 43 2.27 -0.49 -4.09
N ARG A 44 3.36 0.10 -4.61
CA ARG A 44 3.77 1.46 -4.31
C ARG A 44 2.77 2.50 -4.85
N ALA A 45 2.30 2.35 -6.07
CA ALA A 45 1.31 3.26 -6.67
C ALA A 45 -0.02 3.21 -5.91
N ARG A 46 -0.49 2.00 -5.58
CA ARG A 46 -1.66 1.74 -4.73
C ARG A 46 -1.54 2.37 -3.36
N PHE A 47 -0.37 2.31 -2.73
CA PHE A 47 -0.10 2.97 -1.45
C PHE A 47 -0.24 4.50 -1.54
N ILE A 48 0.36 5.12 -2.57
CA ILE A 48 0.25 6.56 -2.80
C ILE A 48 -1.20 6.97 -3.08
N GLY A 49 -1.91 6.19 -3.90
CA GLY A 49 -3.34 6.40 -4.16
C GLY A 49 -4.19 6.32 -2.90
N GLY A 50 -3.95 5.31 -2.05
CA GLY A 50 -4.62 5.16 -0.76
C GLY A 50 -4.36 6.34 0.19
N ILE A 51 -3.12 6.83 0.27
CA ILE A 51 -2.78 8.04 1.03
C ILE A 51 -3.53 9.25 0.47
N PHE A 52 -3.54 9.44 -0.84
CA PHE A 52 -4.19 10.57 -1.48
C PHE A 52 -5.71 10.60 -1.21
N ILE A 53 -6.38 9.45 -1.32
CA ILE A 53 -7.80 9.33 -0.99
C ILE A 53 -8.06 9.64 0.49
N ARG A 54 -7.24 9.10 1.40
CA ARG A 54 -7.36 9.44 2.84
C ARG A 54 -7.19 10.93 3.09
N LEU A 55 -6.26 11.58 2.41
CA LEU A 55 -6.01 13.01 2.55
C LEU A 55 -7.21 13.82 2.06
N LEU A 56 -7.83 13.43 0.93
CA LEU A 56 -9.07 14.05 0.45
C LEU A 56 -10.22 13.90 1.45
N VAL A 57 -10.48 12.68 1.93
CA VAL A 57 -11.55 12.42 2.91
C VAL A 57 -11.32 13.21 4.20
N THR A 58 -10.07 13.27 4.67
CA THR A 58 -9.71 14.02 5.88
C THR A 58 -9.90 15.52 5.69
N THR A 59 -9.49 16.08 4.55
CA THR A 59 -9.68 17.51 4.25
C THR A 59 -11.16 17.87 4.14
N PHE A 60 -11.96 17.02 3.50
CA PHE A 60 -13.42 17.20 3.42
C PHE A 60 -14.08 17.15 4.81
N CYS A 61 -13.71 16.16 5.62
CA CYS A 61 -14.16 16.05 7.00
C CYS A 61 -13.79 17.27 7.85
N ALA A 62 -12.55 17.76 7.73
CA ALA A 62 -12.09 18.95 8.44
C ALA A 62 -12.86 20.20 8.00
N TRP A 63 -13.11 20.37 6.70
CA TRP A 63 -13.95 21.45 6.18
C TRP A 63 -15.34 21.40 6.82
N CYS A 64 -16.01 20.24 6.77
CA CYS A 64 -17.34 20.04 7.36
C CYS A 64 -17.36 20.36 8.85
N PHE A 65 -16.29 20.01 9.59
CA PHE A 65 -16.14 20.36 11.00
C PHE A 65 -16.07 21.88 11.22
N PHE A 66 -15.24 22.58 10.46
CA PHE A 66 -15.09 24.05 10.59
C PHE A 66 -16.36 24.83 10.20
N LYS A 67 -17.22 24.26 9.35
CA LYS A 67 -18.52 24.85 9.03
C LYS A 67 -19.56 24.70 10.15
N GLY A 68 -19.30 23.88 11.17
CA GLY A 68 -20.19 23.70 12.32
C GLY A 68 -21.45 22.87 12.03
N ASP A 69 -21.59 22.32 10.82
CA ASP A 69 -22.81 21.64 10.36
C ASP A 69 -22.93 20.18 10.87
N TYR A 70 -21.88 19.62 11.49
CA TYR A 70 -21.84 18.18 11.81
C TYR A 70 -21.19 17.86 13.15
N ASN A 71 -21.80 16.93 13.89
CA ASN A 71 -21.25 16.35 15.12
C ASN A 71 -20.00 15.49 14.83
N MET A 72 -19.05 15.46 15.76
CA MET A 72 -17.81 14.67 15.64
C MET A 72 -18.05 13.19 15.31
N VAL A 73 -19.14 12.60 15.79
CA VAL A 73 -19.51 11.20 15.50
C VAL A 73 -19.82 11.00 14.01
N VAL A 74 -20.51 11.95 13.38
CA VAL A 74 -20.87 11.88 11.95
C VAL A 74 -19.64 12.00 11.05
N ILE A 75 -18.62 12.72 11.51
CA ILE A 75 -17.33 12.86 10.83
C ILE A 75 -16.40 11.67 11.09
N GLY A 76 -16.46 11.09 12.30
CA GLY A 76 -15.63 9.95 12.70
C GLY A 76 -15.94 8.67 11.95
N ILE A 77 -17.23 8.37 11.70
CA ILE A 77 -17.66 7.17 10.98
C ILE A 77 -17.01 7.03 9.59
N PRO A 78 -17.11 8.01 8.68
CA PRO A 78 -16.49 7.91 7.36
C PRO A 78 -14.96 7.85 7.41
N LEU A 79 -14.32 8.48 8.40
CA LEU A 79 -12.87 8.36 8.60
C LEU A 79 -12.47 6.94 8.98
N ILE A 80 -13.13 6.33 9.96
CA ILE A 80 -12.88 4.94 10.38
C ILE A 80 -13.19 3.97 9.23
N PHE A 81 -14.32 4.17 8.54
CA PHE A 81 -14.70 3.34 7.40
C PHE A 81 -13.67 3.43 6.27
N SER A 82 -13.22 4.64 5.92
CA SER A 82 -12.16 4.83 4.92
C SER A 82 -10.84 4.20 5.37
N PHE A 83 -10.55 4.16 6.67
CA PHE A 83 -9.35 3.52 7.21
C PHE A 83 -9.38 2.01 6.99
N ILE A 84 -10.51 1.37 7.33
CA ILE A 84 -10.72 -0.07 7.17
C ILE A 84 -10.72 -0.46 5.69
N MET A 85 -11.49 0.27 4.86
CA MET A 85 -11.52 0.05 3.42
C MET A 85 -10.13 0.21 2.81
N ALA A 86 -9.36 1.20 3.27
CA ALA A 86 -8.01 1.39 2.78
C ALA A 86 -7.12 0.19 3.11
N GLU A 87 -7.18 -0.39 4.32
CA GLU A 87 -6.39 -1.59 4.69
C GLU A 87 -6.82 -2.85 3.92
N VAL A 88 -8.12 -3.04 3.65
CA VAL A 88 -8.64 -4.22 2.94
C VAL A 88 -8.31 -4.17 1.44
N PHE A 89 -8.52 -3.01 0.80
CA PHE A 89 -8.32 -2.86 -0.65
C PHE A 89 -6.87 -2.51 -1.01
N PHE A 90 -6.16 -1.84 -0.12
CA PHE A 90 -4.76 -1.47 -0.30
C PHE A 90 -3.99 -2.04 0.89
N PRO A 91 -3.15 -3.07 0.72
CA PRO A 91 -2.37 -3.58 1.83
C PRO A 91 -1.30 -2.53 2.20
N LEU A 92 -1.68 -1.52 2.99
CA LEU A 92 -0.91 -0.30 3.26
C LEU A 92 0.42 -0.64 3.96
N ASN A 93 0.44 -1.68 4.77
CA ASN A 93 1.64 -2.20 5.40
C ASN A 93 2.66 -2.73 4.37
N LEU A 94 2.20 -3.52 3.39
CA LEU A 94 3.03 -4.00 2.27
C LEU A 94 3.45 -2.87 1.33
N GLY A 95 2.49 -1.99 0.99
CA GLY A 95 2.71 -0.84 0.11
C GLY A 95 3.66 0.20 0.70
N SER A 96 3.63 0.43 2.02
CA SER A 96 4.55 1.34 2.70
C SER A 96 5.98 0.81 2.73
N LYS A 97 6.16 -0.50 2.98
CA LYS A 97 7.47 -1.17 2.87
C LYS A 97 7.99 -1.11 1.44
N ALA A 98 7.13 -1.41 0.46
CA ALA A 98 7.46 -1.31 -0.96
C ALA A 98 7.89 0.12 -1.33
N PHE A 99 7.19 1.15 -0.84
CA PHE A 99 7.53 2.55 -1.07
C PHE A 99 8.88 2.93 -0.41
N SER A 100 9.07 2.61 0.87
CA SER A 100 10.25 3.00 1.64
C SER A 100 11.52 2.30 1.15
N LYS A 101 11.43 1.02 0.78
CA LYS A 101 12.58 0.19 0.40
C LYS A 101 12.76 0.04 -1.11
N TYR A 102 11.92 0.68 -1.93
CA TYR A 102 11.93 0.54 -3.38
C TYR A 102 13.33 0.70 -4.02
N LYS A 103 14.08 1.72 -3.58
CA LYS A 103 15.43 2.01 -4.12
C LYS A 103 16.41 0.85 -3.91
N TYR A 104 16.34 0.19 -2.76
CA TYR A 104 17.20 -0.95 -2.40
C TYR A 104 16.81 -2.24 -3.13
N ILE A 105 15.55 -2.35 -3.54
CA ILE A 105 15.05 -3.54 -4.24
C ILE A 105 15.33 -3.44 -5.75
N LYS A 106 15.28 -2.22 -6.32
CA LYS A 106 15.52 -1.96 -7.74
C LYS A 106 17.00 -2.02 -8.13
N GLN A 107 17.92 -1.62 -7.25
CA GLN A 107 19.38 -1.76 -7.44
C GLN A 107 19.76 -3.23 -7.42
#